data_AF-A0A8T3PI78-F1
#
_entry.id   AF-A0A8T3PI78-F1
#
_cell.length_a   1.000
_cell.length_b   1.000
_cell.length_c   1.000
_cell.angle_alpha   90.00
_cell.angle_beta   90.00
_cell.angle_gamma   90.00
#
_symmetry.space_group_name_H-M   'P 1'
#
loop_
_entity.id
_entity.type
_entity.pdbx_description
1 polymer ?
#
loop_
_entity_poly.entity_id
_entity_poly.type
_entity_poly.pdbx_seq_one_letter_code
_entity_poly.pdbx_strand_id
1 'polypeptide(L)'
;MSDDNYVNHVPVMTGGCGRDEMLAFYGRHFIPKMPADTKLTPVCRTVGQGRVIDEMVFRFTHDIVMDWMLPGVAPTGRRVEVPLVVVVQLRTGQIVCERIYWDQASVLVQLGLLDPSHLPVAGAETAWKVLDPGRPSNDLIRRTAGGSDAQPPPNSRPEGDCQAF
;
A
#
# COMPACT_ATOMS: atom_id res chain seq x y z
N MET A 1 -4.75 -12.54 25.25
CA MET A 1 -5.19 -12.48 23.84
C MET A 1 -6.41 -13.36 23.74
N SER A 2 -7.51 -12.83 23.23
CA SER A 2 -8.76 -13.58 23.02
C SER A 2 -8.58 -14.59 21.89
N ASP A 3 -9.37 -15.66 21.86
CA ASP A 3 -9.38 -16.61 20.73
C ASP A 3 -9.89 -15.95 19.43
N ASP A 4 -10.65 -14.86 19.54
CA ASP A 4 -11.12 -14.04 18.41
C ASP A 4 -10.04 -13.14 17.80
N ASN A 5 -8.83 -13.11 18.37
CA ASN A 5 -7.81 -12.18 17.90
C ASN A 5 -7.24 -12.63 16.55
N TYR A 6 -7.06 -11.72 15.59
CA TYR A 6 -6.41 -12.09 14.32
C TYR A 6 -5.64 -10.95 13.67
N VAL A 7 -4.68 -11.32 12.83
CA VAL A 7 -4.01 -10.43 11.88
C VAL A 7 -4.25 -10.94 10.46
N ASN A 8 -4.53 -10.03 9.54
CA ASN A 8 -4.71 -10.34 8.13
C ASN A 8 -4.03 -9.29 7.25
N HIS A 9 -2.98 -9.70 6.55
CA HIS A 9 -2.41 -9.00 5.42
C HIS A 9 -3.20 -9.34 4.16
N VAL A 10 -4.19 -8.50 3.88
CA VAL A 10 -5.31 -8.81 2.99
C VAL A 10 -4.86 -9.20 1.57
N PRO A 11 -3.91 -8.51 0.91
CA PRO A 11 -3.61 -8.78 -0.49
C PRO A 11 -2.99 -10.16 -0.77
N VAL A 12 -2.41 -10.80 0.23
CA VAL A 12 -1.78 -12.13 0.11
C VAL A 12 -2.29 -13.14 1.14
N MET A 13 -3.30 -12.76 1.93
CA MET A 13 -3.93 -13.59 2.95
C MET A 13 -2.94 -14.20 3.96
N THR A 14 -1.88 -13.48 4.32
CA THR A 14 -0.94 -13.92 5.36
C THR A 14 -1.37 -13.38 6.71
N GLY A 15 -1.08 -14.13 7.78
CA GLY A 15 -1.47 -13.74 9.13
C GLY A 15 -1.76 -14.96 9.99
N GLY A 16 -2.70 -14.81 10.91
CA GLY A 16 -3.12 -15.88 11.82
C GLY A 16 -4.27 -15.47 12.73
N CYS A 17 -5.00 -16.47 13.22
CA CYS A 17 -6.12 -16.34 14.15
C CYS A 17 -5.82 -17.04 15.48
N GLY A 18 -6.24 -16.44 16.58
CA GLY A 18 -5.94 -16.92 17.93
C GLY A 18 -4.48 -16.72 18.31
N ARG A 19 -4.15 -17.09 19.55
CA ARG A 19 -2.85 -16.76 20.16
C ARG A 19 -1.67 -17.41 19.47
N ASP A 20 -1.76 -18.69 19.18
CA ASP A 20 -0.61 -19.48 18.73
C ASP A 20 -0.22 -19.14 17.28
N GLU A 21 -1.21 -18.99 16.39
CA GLU A 21 -0.94 -18.57 15.01
C GLU A 21 -0.39 -17.15 14.95
N MET A 22 -0.94 -16.23 15.75
CA MET A 22 -0.39 -14.87 15.83
C MET A 22 1.07 -14.88 16.30
N LEU A 23 1.39 -15.59 17.39
CA LEU A 23 2.76 -15.67 17.88
C LEU A 23 3.72 -16.26 16.84
N ALA A 24 3.30 -17.33 16.16
CA ALA A 24 4.08 -17.94 15.09
C ALA A 24 4.28 -16.95 13.92
N PHE A 25 3.21 -16.26 13.51
CA PHE A 25 3.23 -15.33 12.40
C PHE A 25 4.14 -14.11 12.69
N TYR A 26 3.93 -13.40 13.80
CA TYR A 26 4.77 -12.26 14.17
C TYR A 26 6.23 -12.68 14.40
N GLY A 27 6.44 -13.80 15.10
CA GLY A 27 7.78 -14.24 15.50
C GLY A 27 8.61 -14.85 14.38
N ARG A 28 8.01 -15.34 13.29
CA ARG A 28 8.74 -16.04 12.22
C ARG A 28 8.59 -15.40 10.84
N HIS A 29 7.41 -14.87 10.53
CA HIS A 29 7.05 -14.45 9.17
C HIS A 29 6.95 -12.94 9.00
N PHE A 30 6.81 -12.17 10.08
CA PHE A 30 6.65 -10.72 10.00
C PHE A 30 7.85 -9.95 10.58
N ILE A 31 8.05 -9.94 11.90
CA ILE A 31 9.03 -9.05 12.56
C ILE A 31 10.47 -9.33 12.08
N PRO A 32 10.95 -10.60 12.01
CA PRO A 32 12.31 -10.88 11.51
C PRO A 32 12.45 -10.74 9.99
N LYS A 33 11.34 -10.54 9.27
CA LYS A 33 11.25 -10.50 7.81
C LYS A 33 10.91 -9.09 7.31
N MET A 34 11.33 -8.08 8.06
CA MET A 34 11.30 -6.68 7.66
C MET A 34 12.69 -6.22 7.20
N PRO A 35 12.83 -5.67 5.98
CA PRO A 35 14.08 -5.09 5.53
C PRO A 35 14.59 -4.02 6.49
N ALA A 36 15.92 -3.95 6.69
CA ALA A 36 16.52 -3.02 7.64
C ALA A 36 16.33 -1.55 7.24
N ASP A 37 16.17 -1.27 5.94
CA ASP A 37 15.94 0.08 5.39
C ASP A 37 14.46 0.48 5.38
N THR A 38 13.58 -0.33 6.00
CA THR A 38 12.15 -0.06 6.07
C THR A 38 11.88 1.33 6.63
N LYS A 39 11.09 2.13 5.90
CA LYS A 39 10.63 3.45 6.33
C LYS A 39 9.12 3.58 6.20
N LEU A 40 8.48 3.95 7.30
CA LEU A 40 7.05 4.27 7.38
C LEU A 40 6.91 5.80 7.38
N THR A 41 6.17 6.35 6.42
CA THR A 41 5.84 7.79 6.39
C THR A 41 4.33 7.95 6.65
N PRO A 42 3.92 8.38 7.85
CA PRO A 42 2.50 8.58 8.16
C PRO A 42 1.87 9.60 7.21
N VAL A 43 0.65 9.31 6.76
CA VAL A 43 -0.18 10.20 5.93
C VAL A 43 -1.33 10.73 6.76
N CYS A 44 -2.13 9.82 7.32
CA CYS A 44 -3.22 10.18 8.22
C CYS A 44 -3.44 9.11 9.29
N ARG A 45 -4.06 9.53 10.41
CA ARG A 45 -4.56 8.63 11.46
C ARG A 45 -5.99 9.03 11.80
N THR A 46 -6.89 8.06 11.74
CA THR A 46 -8.29 8.21 12.15
C THR A 46 -8.56 7.35 13.38
N VAL A 47 -9.14 7.93 14.44
CA VAL A 47 -9.47 7.22 15.68
C VAL A 47 -10.97 7.37 15.95
N GLY A 48 -11.67 6.25 16.19
CA GLY A 48 -13.10 6.27 16.50
C GLY A 48 -13.67 4.90 16.81
N GLN A 49 -14.69 4.84 17.68
CA GLN A 49 -15.47 3.63 18.01
C GLN A 49 -14.63 2.36 18.26
N GLY A 50 -13.53 2.49 19.03
CA GLY A 50 -12.64 1.36 19.32
C GLY A 50 -11.82 0.89 18.12
N ARG A 51 -11.55 1.77 17.15
CA ARG A 51 -10.68 1.50 16.01
C ARG A 51 -9.66 2.62 15.82
N VAL A 52 -8.50 2.23 15.31
CA VAL A 52 -7.46 3.13 14.81
C VAL A 52 -7.20 2.72 13.37
N ILE A 53 -7.28 3.67 12.45
CA ILE A 53 -6.96 3.48 11.04
C ILE A 53 -5.76 4.37 10.75
N ASP A 54 -4.66 3.75 10.36
CA ASP A 54 -3.46 4.45 9.93
C ASP A 54 -3.27 4.28 8.43
N GLU A 55 -3.07 5.38 7.74
CA GLU A 55 -2.60 5.43 6.37
C GLU A 55 -1.15 5.89 6.37
N MET A 56 -0.29 5.18 5.64
CA MET A 56 1.13 5.49 5.55
C MET A 56 1.70 5.06 4.21
N VAL A 57 2.80 5.68 3.79
CA VAL A 57 3.63 5.15 2.71
C VAL A 57 4.71 4.26 3.31
N PHE A 58 4.70 2.99 2.89
CA PHE A 58 5.67 1.96 3.23
C PHE A 58 6.77 1.91 2.18
N ARG A 59 8.03 2.03 2.61
CA ARG A 59 9.20 1.99 1.72
C ARG A 59 10.21 0.98 2.22
N PHE A 60 10.77 0.21 1.30
CA PHE A 60 11.81 -0.77 1.61
C PHE A 60 12.59 -1.15 0.36
N THR A 61 13.75 -1.77 0.56
CA THR A 61 14.45 -2.52 -0.48
C THR A 61 14.18 -4.01 -0.27
N HIS A 62 13.78 -4.73 -1.32
CA HIS A 62 13.51 -6.18 -1.22
C HIS A 62 14.82 -6.99 -1.25
N ASP A 63 15.57 -6.92 -0.15
CA ASP A 63 16.90 -7.53 0.05
C ASP A 63 16.87 -8.82 0.91
N ILE A 64 15.73 -9.11 1.54
CA ILE A 64 15.46 -10.33 2.30
C ILE A 64 14.13 -10.94 1.88
N VAL A 65 13.92 -12.21 2.23
CA VAL A 65 12.60 -12.87 2.06
C VAL A 65 11.57 -12.19 2.96
N MET A 66 10.41 -11.84 2.41
CA MET A 66 9.33 -11.15 3.11
C MET A 66 8.03 -11.95 3.04
N ASP A 67 7.94 -13.06 3.79
CA ASP A 67 6.80 -14.00 3.73
C ASP A 67 5.43 -13.32 3.90
N TRP A 68 5.37 -12.28 4.74
CA TRP A 68 4.15 -11.55 5.03
C TRP A 68 3.60 -10.74 3.85
N MET A 69 4.44 -10.31 2.90
CA MET A 69 4.07 -9.44 1.76
C MET A 69 4.27 -10.10 0.40
N LEU A 70 5.32 -10.92 0.30
CA LEU A 70 5.83 -11.53 -0.94
C LEU A 70 6.13 -13.03 -0.70
N PRO A 71 5.14 -13.83 -0.26
CA PRO A 71 5.35 -15.24 0.02
C PRO A 71 5.89 -15.97 -1.22
N GLY A 72 7.02 -16.66 -1.06
CA GLY A 72 7.67 -17.44 -2.12
C GLY A 72 8.51 -16.64 -3.12
N VAL A 73 8.64 -15.31 -2.95
CA VAL A 73 9.47 -14.47 -3.82
C VAL A 73 10.86 -14.30 -3.21
N ALA A 74 11.91 -14.61 -3.98
CA ALA A 74 13.29 -14.36 -3.58
C ALA A 74 13.62 -12.84 -3.61
N PRO A 75 14.57 -12.37 -2.78
CA PRO A 75 15.02 -10.98 -2.80
C PRO A 75 15.35 -10.50 -4.22
N THR A 76 14.72 -9.40 -4.64
CA THR A 76 14.93 -8.84 -5.98
C THR A 76 15.95 -7.70 -5.99
N GLY A 77 16.34 -7.20 -4.82
CA GLY A 77 17.21 -6.04 -4.65
C GLY A 77 16.58 -4.72 -5.10
N ARG A 78 15.29 -4.71 -5.44
CA ARG A 78 14.60 -3.51 -5.93
C ARG A 78 13.93 -2.76 -4.78
N ARG A 79 13.88 -1.44 -4.91
CA ARG A 79 13.15 -0.57 -4.00
C ARG A 79 11.66 -0.60 -4.31
N VAL A 80 10.84 -0.60 -3.27
CA VAL A 80 9.39 -0.51 -3.34
C VAL A 80 8.91 0.65 -2.48
N GLU A 81 7.94 1.40 -3.01
CA GLU A 81 7.14 2.39 -2.28
C GLU A 81 5.66 2.11 -2.55
N VAL A 82 4.86 1.95 -1.49
CA VAL A 82 3.43 1.64 -1.64
C VAL A 82 2.62 2.28 -0.50
N PRO A 83 1.44 2.87 -0.78
CA PRO A 83 0.48 3.20 0.26
C PRO A 83 0.02 1.92 0.98
N LEU A 84 -0.03 1.99 2.31
CA LEU A 84 -0.42 0.91 3.17
C LEU A 84 -1.41 1.46 4.21
N VAL A 85 -2.51 0.73 4.40
CA VAL A 85 -3.54 1.07 5.39
C VAL A 85 -3.61 -0.02 6.44
N VAL A 86 -3.44 0.34 7.70
CA VAL A 86 -3.60 -0.56 8.85
C VAL A 86 -4.90 -0.21 9.56
N VAL A 87 -5.80 -1.17 9.67
CA VAL A 87 -7.04 -1.06 10.45
C VAL A 87 -6.89 -1.91 11.71
N VAL A 88 -6.70 -1.24 12.84
CA VAL A 88 -6.61 -1.86 14.16
C VAL A 88 -7.94 -1.73 14.89
N GLN A 89 -8.47 -2.83 15.39
CA GLN A 89 -9.63 -2.86 16.28
C GLN A 89 -9.19 -3.14 17.71
N LEU A 90 -9.70 -2.31 18.61
CA LEU A 90 -9.45 -2.35 20.04
C LEU A 90 -10.72 -2.77 20.78
N ARG A 91 -10.57 -3.64 21.78
CA ARG A 91 -11.61 -3.98 22.76
C ARG A 91 -10.99 -3.91 24.14
N THR A 92 -11.60 -3.14 25.04
CA THR A 92 -11.11 -2.96 26.43
C THR A 92 -9.61 -2.61 26.50
N GLY A 93 -9.13 -1.77 25.58
CA GLY A 93 -7.72 -1.33 25.50
C GLY A 93 -6.74 -2.36 24.90
N GLN A 94 -7.21 -3.53 24.45
CA GLN A 94 -6.38 -4.57 23.82
C GLN A 94 -6.63 -4.62 22.31
N ILE A 95 -5.58 -4.90 21.55
CA ILE A 95 -5.70 -5.20 20.12
C ILE A 95 -6.43 -6.54 19.98
N VAL A 96 -7.56 -6.50 19.27
CA VAL A 96 -8.32 -7.69 18.90
C VAL A 96 -8.02 -8.05 17.46
N CYS A 97 -8.02 -7.10 16.55
CA CYS A 97 -7.86 -7.40 15.14
C CYS A 97 -6.98 -6.38 14.44
N GLU A 98 -6.14 -6.86 13.53
CA GLU A 98 -5.39 -6.05 12.58
C GLU A 98 -5.70 -6.51 11.15
N ARG A 99 -6.07 -5.57 10.27
CA ARG A 99 -6.17 -5.80 8.83
C ARG A 99 -5.29 -4.80 8.10
N ILE A 100 -4.41 -5.30 7.25
CA ILE A 100 -3.43 -4.49 6.53
C ILE A 100 -3.70 -4.61 5.04
N TYR A 101 -3.85 -3.46 4.38
CA TYR A 101 -4.17 -3.35 2.96
C TYR A 101 -3.05 -2.61 2.24
N TRP A 102 -2.76 -3.05 1.02
CA TRP A 102 -1.90 -2.36 0.06
C TRP A 102 -2.27 -2.81 -1.36
N ASP A 103 -1.72 -2.13 -2.38
CA ASP A 103 -1.87 -2.55 -3.78
C ASP A 103 -0.75 -3.52 -4.18
N GLN A 104 -1.07 -4.81 -4.25
CA GLN A 104 -0.10 -5.84 -4.62
C GLN A 104 0.35 -5.74 -6.08
N ALA A 105 -0.50 -5.26 -7.00
CA ALA A 105 -0.10 -5.13 -8.39
C ALA A 105 1.00 -4.07 -8.55
N SER A 106 0.85 -2.92 -7.90
CA SER A 106 1.89 -1.88 -7.89
C SER A 106 3.20 -2.35 -7.25
N VAL A 107 3.14 -3.23 -6.24
CA VAL A 107 4.33 -3.85 -5.64
C VAL A 107 5.01 -4.78 -6.65
N LEU A 108 4.26 -5.69 -7.28
CA LEU A 108 4.82 -6.65 -8.25
C LEU A 108 5.41 -5.96 -9.49
N VAL A 109 4.81 -4.86 -9.96
CA VAL A 109 5.38 -4.03 -11.04
C VAL A 109 6.74 -3.45 -10.63
N GLN A 110 6.84 -2.84 -9.44
CA GLN A 110 8.11 -2.29 -8.94
C GLN A 110 9.19 -3.37 -8.81
N LEU A 111 8.80 -4.58 -8.39
CA LEU A 111 9.69 -5.73 -8.28
C LEU A 111 10.07 -6.35 -9.64
N GLY A 112 9.45 -5.94 -10.74
CA GLY A 112 9.68 -6.50 -12.07
C GLY A 112 9.06 -7.88 -12.29
N LEU A 113 8.06 -8.24 -11.48
CA LEU A 113 7.35 -9.52 -11.53
C LEU A 113 6.02 -9.42 -12.28
N LEU A 114 5.57 -8.20 -12.59
CA LEU A 114 4.37 -7.92 -13.35
C LEU A 114 4.67 -6.86 -14.42
N ASP A 115 4.34 -7.14 -15.68
CA ASP A 115 4.48 -6.18 -16.78
C ASP A 115 3.29 -5.19 -16.79
N PRO A 116 3.51 -3.88 -16.59
CA PRO A 116 2.43 -2.89 -16.55
C PRO A 116 1.95 -2.44 -17.95
N SER A 117 2.60 -2.86 -19.04
CA SER A 117 2.36 -2.37 -20.40
C SER A 117 0.88 -2.39 -20.81
N HIS A 118 0.16 -3.43 -20.42
CA HIS A 118 -1.25 -3.66 -20.76
C HIS A 118 -2.19 -3.68 -19.55
N LEU A 119 -1.72 -3.24 -18.39
CA LEU A 119 -2.50 -3.25 -17.14
C LEU A 119 -2.77 -1.83 -16.63
N PRO A 120 -3.90 -1.58 -15.95
CA PRO A 120 -4.20 -0.29 -15.33
C PRO A 120 -3.51 -0.16 -13.96
N VAL A 121 -2.18 -0.30 -13.93
CA VAL A 121 -1.36 -0.28 -12.71
C VAL A 121 -0.35 0.85 -12.79
N ALA A 122 -0.24 1.65 -11.73
CA ALA A 122 0.61 2.83 -11.72
C ALA A 122 2.01 2.58 -11.11
N GLY A 123 2.16 1.69 -10.11
CA GLY A 123 3.46 1.44 -9.48
C GLY A 123 3.76 2.38 -8.31
N ALA A 124 5.01 2.87 -8.21
CA ALA A 124 5.46 3.73 -7.11
C ALA A 124 4.76 5.10 -7.10
N GLU A 125 4.26 5.50 -8.26
CA GLU A 125 3.51 6.71 -8.54
C GLU A 125 2.28 6.82 -7.62
N THR A 126 1.69 5.70 -7.22
CA THR A 126 0.59 5.66 -6.22
C THR A 126 1.03 6.25 -4.88
N ALA A 127 2.20 5.86 -4.38
CA ALA A 127 2.77 6.37 -3.13
C ALA A 127 3.11 7.87 -3.22
N TRP A 128 3.60 8.29 -4.38
CA TRP A 128 3.94 9.69 -4.59
C TRP A 128 2.71 10.59 -4.65
N LYS A 129 1.64 10.15 -5.33
CA LYS A 129 0.37 10.89 -5.41
C LYS A 129 -0.33 11.01 -4.05
N VAL A 130 -0.21 9.99 -3.19
CA VAL A 130 -0.72 10.05 -1.80
C VAL A 130 0.00 11.13 -0.99
N LEU A 131 1.32 11.27 -1.15
CA LEU A 131 2.11 12.27 -0.41
C LEU A 131 2.02 13.67 -1.00
N ASP A 132 1.75 13.78 -2.29
CA ASP A 132 1.64 15.04 -3.02
C ASP A 132 0.41 15.04 -3.94
N PRO A 133 -0.72 15.60 -3.45
CA PRO A 133 -1.95 15.72 -4.24
C PRO A 133 -1.78 16.56 -5.51
N GLY A 134 -0.73 17.38 -5.63
CA GLY A 134 -0.46 18.20 -6.82
C GLY A 134 0.08 17.41 -8.02
N ARG A 135 0.50 16.16 -7.83
CA ARG A 135 1.01 15.31 -8.93
C ARG A 135 -0.06 15.06 -10.00
N PRO A 136 0.32 14.85 -11.27
CA PRO A 136 -0.64 14.59 -12.34
C PRO A 136 -1.57 13.40 -12.03
N SER A 137 -2.83 13.54 -12.39
CA SER A 137 -3.81 12.46 -12.41
C SER A 137 -4.10 12.04 -13.86
N ASN A 138 -4.76 10.89 -14.02
CA ASN A 138 -5.38 10.44 -15.27
C ASN A 138 -4.41 10.01 -16.40
N ASP A 139 -3.13 9.76 -16.12
CA ASP A 139 -2.19 9.28 -17.14
C ASP A 139 -2.63 7.96 -17.78
N LEU A 140 -3.11 7.00 -16.98
CA LEU A 140 -3.62 5.73 -17.50
C LEU A 140 -4.90 5.89 -18.35
N ILE A 141 -5.76 6.87 -18.03
CA ILE A 141 -6.95 7.21 -18.82
C ILE A 141 -6.52 7.88 -20.15
N ARG A 142 -5.57 8.81 -20.10
CA ARG A 142 -5.01 9.47 -21.30
C ARG A 142 -4.31 8.47 -22.23
N ARG A 143 -3.59 7.48 -21.68
CA ARG A 143 -2.96 6.39 -22.43
C ARG A 143 -3.98 5.64 -23.29
N THR A 144 -5.18 5.40 -22.77
CA THR A 144 -6.25 4.71 -23.53
C THR A 144 -6.95 5.63 -24.52
N ALA A 145 -7.07 6.93 -24.22
CA ALA A 145 -7.71 7.90 -25.10
C ALA A 145 -6.85 8.23 -26.34
N GLY A 146 -5.52 8.21 -26.21
CA GLY A 146 -4.58 8.43 -27.33
C GLY A 146 -4.60 7.35 -28.42
N GLY A 147 -5.37 6.27 -28.24
CA GLY A 147 -5.66 5.26 -29.27
C GLY A 147 -6.79 5.67 -30.24
N SER A 148 -7.47 6.78 -30.01
CA SER A 148 -8.50 7.34 -30.89
C SER A 148 -8.54 8.87 -30.73
N ASP A 149 -7.97 9.58 -31.71
CA ASP A 149 -8.06 11.04 -31.92
C ASP A 149 -7.53 11.97 -30.80
N ALA A 150 -6.23 12.25 -30.82
CA ALA A 150 -5.66 13.39 -30.10
C ALA A 150 -5.46 14.60 -31.05
N GLN A 151 -6.49 15.44 -31.19
CA GLN A 151 -6.33 16.83 -31.64
C GLN A 151 -5.76 17.65 -30.46
N PRO A 152 -4.70 18.46 -30.62
CA PRO A 152 -4.15 19.25 -29.52
C PRO A 152 -5.15 20.34 -29.08
N PRO A 153 -5.24 20.64 -27.76
CA PRO A 153 -6.14 21.68 -27.27
C PRO A 153 -5.66 23.08 -27.71
N PRO A 154 -6.57 24.00 -28.07
CA PRO A 154 -6.21 25.36 -28.41
C PRO A 154 -5.74 26.15 -27.17
N ASN A 155 -4.78 27.03 -27.42
CA ASN A 155 -3.96 27.72 -26.44
C ASN A 155 -4.69 28.90 -25.75
N SER A 156 -4.49 29.03 -24.43
CA SER A 156 -4.59 30.24 -23.58
C SER A 156 -6.01 30.82 -23.31
N ARG A 157 -6.42 31.26 -22.11
CA ARG A 157 -5.80 32.14 -21.07
C ARG A 157 -6.84 32.32 -19.89
N PRO A 158 -6.60 33.17 -18.87
CA PRO A 158 -5.89 32.96 -17.61
C PRO A 158 -6.81 32.81 -16.35
N GLU A 159 -6.16 32.47 -15.24
CA GLU A 159 -6.53 32.48 -13.81
C GLU A 159 -7.89 33.10 -13.40
N GLY A 160 -8.69 32.29 -12.69
CA GLY A 160 -9.85 32.72 -11.91
C GLY A 160 -10.14 31.72 -10.80
N ASP A 161 -10.05 32.20 -9.56
CA ASP A 161 -10.49 31.63 -8.27
C ASP A 161 -10.99 30.18 -8.24
N CYS A 162 -10.23 29.32 -7.55
CA CYS A 162 -10.77 28.08 -7.01
C CYS A 162 -11.04 28.30 -5.51
N GLN A 163 -12.25 28.78 -5.18
CA GLN A 163 -12.86 28.52 -3.89
C GLN A 163 -13.68 27.22 -3.95
N ALA A 164 -13.67 26.51 -2.81
CA ALA A 164 -14.57 25.44 -2.39
C ALA A 164 -14.27 24.03 -2.95
N PHE A 165 -14.48 22.91 -2.23
CA PHE A 165 -15.07 22.62 -0.91
C PHE A 165 -14.22 21.58 -0.19
#